data_AF-A0A411WM67-F1
#
_entry.id   AF-A0A411WM67-F1
#
_cell.length_a   1.000
_cell.length_b   1.000
_cell.length_c   1.000
_cell.angle_alpha   90.00
_cell.angle_beta   90.00
_cell.angle_gamma   90.00
#
_symmetry.space_group_name_H-M   'P 1'
#
loop_
_entity.id
_entity.type
_entity.pdbx_description
1 polymer ?
#
loop_
_entity_poly.entity_id
_entity_poly.type
_entity_poly.pdbx_seq_one_letter_code
_entity_poly.pdbx_strand_id
1 'polypeptide(L)'
;MSFTHKWITAALAALCIVVLLLYCRWLSHQLNQLRNEKQQAVVALAEERAYSAKIRTQYLQIQEVMDGVAEQKQQSEKRTAALQRALAQSQLESPCVAVPVPDAVTQRLRERVAEVNATAAGANKSVQALPGANLSSSTLR
;
A
#
# COMPACT_ATOMS: atom_id res chain seq x y z
N MET A 1 -84.80 -27.77 -23.94
CA MET A 1 -83.53 -27.14 -24.39
C MET A 1 -82.81 -26.31 -23.32
N SER A 2 -83.35 -26.17 -22.10
CA SER A 2 -82.75 -25.36 -21.02
C SER A 2 -81.59 -26.04 -20.26
N PHE A 3 -81.49 -27.37 -20.30
CA PHE A 3 -80.42 -28.11 -19.63
C PHE A 3 -79.05 -27.90 -20.31
N THR A 4 -78.98 -27.99 -21.64
CA THR A 4 -77.73 -27.81 -22.40
C THR A 4 -77.14 -26.41 -22.25
N HIS A 5 -77.98 -25.37 -22.16
CA HIS A 5 -77.53 -23.98 -22.01
C HIS A 5 -76.86 -23.70 -20.64
N LYS A 6 -77.28 -24.40 -19.57
CA LYS A 6 -76.69 -24.29 -18.23
C LYS A 6 -75.30 -24.94 -18.14
N TRP A 7 -75.10 -26.06 -18.84
CA TRP A 7 -73.79 -26.73 -18.89
C TRP A 7 -72.77 -25.95 -19.72
N ILE A 8 -73.21 -25.34 -20.83
CA ILE A 8 -72.34 -24.50 -21.68
C ILE A 8 -71.87 -23.25 -20.91
N THR A 9 -72.77 -22.58 -20.19
CA THR A 9 -72.42 -21.40 -19.39
C THR A 9 -71.51 -21.73 -18.21
N ALA A 10 -71.73 -22.87 -17.53
CA ALA A 10 -70.84 -23.34 -16.48
C ALA A 10 -69.43 -23.69 -17.00
N ALA A 11 -69.33 -24.34 -18.17
CA ALA A 11 -68.04 -24.66 -18.78
C ALA A 11 -67.27 -23.40 -19.21
N LEU A 12 -67.96 -22.40 -19.78
CA LEU A 12 -67.37 -21.11 -20.15
C LEU A 12 -66.88 -20.35 -18.91
N ALA A 13 -67.66 -20.33 -17.83
CA ALA A 13 -67.28 -19.69 -16.58
C ALA A 13 -66.06 -20.38 -15.95
N ALA A 14 -66.03 -21.72 -15.93
CA ALA A 14 -64.88 -22.47 -15.44
C ALA A 14 -63.61 -22.17 -16.25
N LEU A 15 -63.70 -22.11 -17.57
CA LEU A 15 -62.57 -21.76 -18.44
C LEU A 15 -62.09 -20.32 -18.16
N CYS A 16 -63.01 -19.38 -17.99
CA CYS A 16 -62.68 -17.99 -17.65
C CYS A 16 -61.95 -17.89 -16.30
N ILE A 17 -62.41 -18.63 -15.28
CA ILE A 17 -61.77 -18.69 -13.97
C ILE A 17 -60.36 -19.29 -14.08
N VAL A 18 -60.18 -20.37 -14.84
CA VAL A 18 -58.86 -20.98 -15.05
C VAL A 18 -57.89 -20.01 -15.70
N VAL A 19 -58.33 -19.26 -16.72
CA VAL A 19 -57.50 -18.23 -17.37
C VAL A 19 -57.13 -17.11 -16.40
N LEU A 20 -58.07 -16.64 -15.59
CA LEU A 20 -57.81 -15.63 -14.56
C LEU A 20 -56.80 -16.11 -13.51
N LEU A 21 -56.90 -17.36 -13.06
CA LEU A 21 -55.95 -17.94 -12.10
C LEU A 21 -54.54 -18.05 -12.69
N LEU A 22 -54.43 -18.48 -13.95
CA LEU A 22 -53.15 -18.50 -14.66
C LEU A 22 -52.56 -17.09 -14.79
N TYR A 23 -53.39 -16.10 -15.13
CA TYR A 23 -52.97 -14.70 -15.22
C TYR A 23 -52.52 -14.15 -13.86
N CYS A 24 -53.27 -14.38 -12.79
CA CYS A 24 -52.89 -13.99 -11.43
C CYS A 24 -51.57 -14.64 -11.00
N ARG A 25 -51.34 -15.91 -11.37
CA ARG A 25 -50.12 -16.64 -11.05
C ARG A 25 -48.92 -16.10 -11.84
N TRP A 26 -49.12 -15.75 -13.11
CA TRP A 26 -48.11 -15.09 -13.93
C TRP A 26 -47.76 -13.68 -13.41
N LEU A 27 -48.77 -12.89 -13.06
CA LEU A 27 -48.60 -11.55 -12.50
C LEU A 27 -47.87 -11.58 -11.15
N SER A 28 -48.23 -12.54 -10.30
CA SER A 28 -47.54 -12.76 -9.02
C SER A 28 -46.07 -13.15 -9.23
N HIS A 29 -45.78 -13.94 -10.27
CA HIS A 29 -44.41 -14.30 -10.62
C HIS A 29 -43.60 -13.07 -11.07
N GLN A 30 -44.17 -12.24 -11.95
CA GLN A 30 -43.55 -10.99 -12.41
C GLN A 30 -43.29 -10.01 -11.25
N LEU A 31 -44.27 -9.83 -10.36
CA LEU A 31 -44.11 -8.97 -9.18
C LEU A 31 -43.02 -9.48 -8.23
N ASN A 32 -42.92 -10.80 -8.04
CA ASN A 32 -41.87 -11.38 -7.22
C ASN A 32 -40.48 -11.21 -7.85
N GLN A 33 -40.36 -11.37 -9.17
CA GLN A 33 -39.10 -11.10 -9.87
C GLN A 33 -38.68 -9.64 -9.70
N LEU A 34 -39.58 -8.70 -9.97
CA LEU A 34 -39.30 -7.28 -9.85
C LEU A 34 -38.97 -6.87 -8.40
N ARG A 35 -39.63 -7.48 -7.42
CA ARG A 35 -39.32 -7.27 -6.00
C ARG A 35 -37.93 -7.78 -5.65
N ASN A 36 -37.53 -8.93 -6.17
CA ASN A 36 -36.19 -9.49 -5.94
C ASN A 36 -35.11 -8.61 -6.57
N GLU A 37 -35.31 -8.16 -7.81
CA GLU A 37 -34.38 -7.23 -8.49
C GLU A 37 -34.26 -5.91 -7.72
N LYS A 38 -35.38 -5.33 -7.28
CA LYS A 38 -35.36 -4.13 -6.44
C LYS A 38 -34.60 -4.37 -5.15
N GLN A 39 -34.84 -5.49 -4.47
CA GLN A 39 -34.16 -5.82 -3.23
C GLN A 39 -32.65 -5.95 -3.45
N GLN A 40 -32.24 -6.58 -4.54
CA GLN A 40 -30.84 -6.73 -4.92
C GLN A 40 -30.18 -5.38 -5.21
N ALA A 41 -30.86 -4.48 -5.93
CA ALA A 41 -30.38 -3.12 -6.17
C ALA A 41 -30.25 -2.31 -4.87
N VAL A 42 -31.19 -2.46 -3.94
CA VAL A 42 -31.12 -1.80 -2.62
C VAL A 42 -29.94 -2.32 -1.80
N VAL A 43 -29.68 -3.63 -1.83
CA VAL A 43 -28.53 -4.22 -1.15
C VAL A 43 -27.23 -3.72 -1.76
N ALA A 44 -27.09 -3.73 -3.09
CA ALA A 44 -25.91 -3.20 -3.77
C ALA A 44 -25.66 -1.71 -3.42
N LEU A 45 -26.72 -0.89 -3.40
CA LEU A 45 -26.62 0.51 -3.02
C LEU A 45 -26.23 0.68 -1.55
N ALA A 46 -26.73 -0.17 -0.65
CA ALA A 46 -26.32 -0.19 0.76
C ALA A 46 -24.85 -0.59 0.92
N GLU A 47 -24.37 -1.57 0.15
CA GLU A 47 -22.97 -1.99 0.12
C GLU A 47 -22.05 -0.86 -0.38
N GLU A 48 -22.42 -0.18 -1.47
CA GLU A 48 -21.67 0.98 -1.98
C GLU A 48 -21.62 2.13 -0.98
N ARG A 49 -22.73 2.40 -0.26
CA ARG A 49 -22.76 3.41 0.80
C ARG A 49 -21.88 3.02 1.98
N ALA A 50 -21.90 1.75 2.39
CA ALA A 50 -21.04 1.24 3.45
C ALA A 50 -19.56 1.31 3.04
N TYR A 51 -19.24 0.97 1.79
CA TYR A 51 -17.89 1.10 1.24
C TYR A 51 -17.43 2.56 1.20
N SER A 52 -18.30 3.47 0.76
CA SER A 52 -18.03 4.91 0.77
C SER A 52 -17.79 5.46 2.18
N ALA A 53 -18.54 4.98 3.18
CA ALA A 53 -18.33 5.35 4.57
C ALA A 53 -16.97 4.86 5.09
N LYS A 54 -16.58 3.61 4.77
CA LYS A 54 -15.26 3.07 5.11
C LYS A 54 -14.13 3.90 4.49
N ILE A 55 -14.26 4.26 3.21
CA ILE A 55 -13.27 5.12 2.54
C ILE A 55 -13.14 6.46 3.25
N ARG A 56 -14.25 7.12 3.60
CA ARG A 56 -14.20 8.39 4.36
C ARG A 56 -13.48 8.22 5.69
N THR A 57 -13.73 7.14 6.42
CA THR A 57 -13.01 6.90 7.69
C THR A 57 -11.52 6.66 7.48
N GLN A 58 -11.12 5.96 6.42
CA GLN A 58 -9.72 5.76 6.07
C GLN A 58 -9.03 7.08 5.70
N TYR A 59 -9.69 7.95 4.92
CA TYR A 59 -9.17 9.28 4.61
C TYR A 59 -8.95 10.13 5.85
N LEU A 60 -9.89 10.11 6.80
CA LEU A 60 -9.76 10.85 8.06
C LEU A 60 -8.58 10.33 8.90
N GLN A 61 -8.41 9.02 9.00
CA GLN A 61 -7.25 8.43 9.68
C GLN A 61 -5.92 8.80 9.03
N ILE A 62 -5.87 8.79 7.69
CA ILE A 62 -4.65 9.19 6.95
C ILE A 62 -4.34 10.66 7.20
N GLN A 63 -5.36 11.52 7.23
CA GLN A 63 -5.19 12.94 7.50
C GLN A 63 -4.66 13.19 8.92
N GLU A 64 -5.20 12.49 9.92
CA GLU A 64 -4.71 12.56 11.31
C GLU A 64 -3.25 12.12 11.43
N VAL A 65 -2.86 11.03 10.77
CA VAL A 65 -1.46 10.57 10.74
C VAL A 65 -0.56 11.60 10.04
N MET A 66 -1.03 12.19 8.94
CA MET A 66 -0.27 13.20 8.20
C MET A 66 -0.05 14.46 9.04
N ASP A 67 -1.07 14.93 9.76
CA ASP A 67 -0.97 16.08 10.66
C ASP A 67 -0.01 15.77 11.83
N GLY A 68 -0.08 14.56 12.41
CA GLY A 68 0.86 14.12 13.43
C GLY A 68 2.31 14.04 12.94
N VAL A 69 2.55 13.59 11.71
CA VAL A 69 3.88 13.57 11.08
C VAL A 69 4.39 15.00 10.83
N ALA A 70 3.51 15.91 10.40
CA ALA A 70 3.88 17.31 10.20
C ALA A 70 4.28 17.98 11.52
N GLU A 71 3.53 17.75 12.60
CA GLU A 71 3.88 18.22 13.94
C GLU A 71 5.19 17.62 14.44
N GLN A 72 5.39 16.32 14.27
CA GLN A 72 6.62 15.63 14.69
C GLN A 72 7.83 16.15 13.92
N LYS A 73 7.69 16.40 12.62
CA LYS A 73 8.74 17.00 11.80
C LYS A 73 9.08 18.41 12.29
N GLN A 74 8.08 19.23 12.58
CA GLN A 74 8.29 20.58 13.10
C GLN A 74 8.97 20.56 14.48
N GLN A 75 8.60 19.63 15.35
CA GLN A 75 9.26 19.45 16.65
C GLN A 75 10.72 18.97 16.48
N SER A 76 10.97 18.07 15.55
CA SER A 76 12.32 17.60 15.22
C SER A 76 13.19 18.74 14.69
N GLU A 77 12.68 19.56 13.77
CA GLU A 77 13.36 20.75 13.24
C GLU A 77 13.68 21.78 14.33
N LYS A 78 12.76 21.99 15.28
CA LYS A 78 13.03 22.86 16.45
C LYS A 78 14.15 22.29 17.32
N ARG A 79 14.17 20.97 17.55
CA ARG A 79 15.22 20.30 18.35
C ARG A 79 16.57 20.34 17.64
N THR A 80 16.64 20.08 16.34
CA THR A 80 17.90 20.19 15.57
C THR A 80 18.39 21.63 15.52
N ALA A 81 17.52 22.62 15.34
CA ALA A 81 17.91 24.03 15.43
C ALA A 81 18.43 24.41 16.83
N ALA A 82 17.82 23.89 17.90
CA ALA A 82 18.30 24.10 19.26
C ALA A 82 19.68 23.45 19.49
N LEU A 83 19.87 22.21 19.02
CA LEU A 83 21.16 21.51 19.10
C LEU A 83 22.25 22.19 18.26
N GLN A 84 21.92 22.70 17.06
CA GLN A 84 22.86 23.47 16.25
C GLN A 84 23.29 24.75 16.95
N ARG A 85 22.36 25.47 17.59
CA ARG A 85 22.70 26.65 18.39
C ARG A 85 23.56 26.29 19.60
N ALA A 86 23.21 25.22 20.31
CA ALA A 86 24.00 24.73 21.44
C ALA A 86 25.41 24.29 21.02
N LEU A 87 25.56 23.62 19.86
CA LEU A 87 26.85 23.26 19.29
C LEU A 87 27.65 24.49 18.88
N ALA A 88 27.04 25.48 18.22
CA ALA A 88 27.71 26.72 17.85
C ALA A 88 28.19 27.48 19.09
N GLN A 89 27.38 27.54 20.15
CA GLN A 89 27.77 28.13 21.43
C GLN A 89 28.90 27.33 22.11
N SER A 90 28.81 26.00 22.15
CA SER A 90 29.87 25.16 22.73
C SER A 90 31.17 25.17 21.92
N GLN A 91 31.09 25.39 20.60
CA GLN A 91 32.26 25.58 19.74
C GLN A 91 32.91 26.94 19.97
N LEU A 92 32.13 27.98 20.23
CA LEU A 92 32.64 29.31 20.62
C LEU A 92 33.22 29.31 22.03
N GLU A 93 32.65 28.53 22.96
CA GLU A 93 33.14 28.38 24.32
C GLU A 93 34.28 27.36 24.46
N SER A 94 34.52 26.51 23.44
CA SER A 94 35.61 25.54 23.46
C SER A 94 36.95 26.23 23.13
N PRO A 95 37.92 26.26 24.06
CA PRO A 95 39.25 26.85 23.84
C PRO A 95 40.09 26.12 22.78
N CYS A 96 39.60 25.01 22.23
CA CYS A 96 40.31 24.18 21.26
C CYS A 96 40.22 24.69 19.79
N VAL A 97 39.36 25.65 19.47
CA VAL A 97 39.26 26.25 18.11
C VAL A 97 40.26 27.39 17.91
N ALA A 98 40.74 28.01 18.99
CA ALA A 98 41.74 29.08 18.93
C ALA A 98 43.17 28.57 18.72
N VAL A 99 43.39 27.25 18.73
CA VAL A 99 44.70 26.65 18.46
C VAL A 99 44.65 25.98 17.08
N PRO A 100 45.34 26.55 16.07
CA PRO A 100 45.52 25.87 14.79
C PRO A 100 46.06 24.47 15.05
N VAL A 101 45.43 23.44 14.49
CA VAL A 101 45.98 22.08 14.53
C VAL A 101 47.41 22.17 13.97
N PRO A 102 48.45 21.81 14.75
CA PRO A 102 49.82 21.94 14.29
C PRO A 102 50.01 21.15 12.99
N ASP A 103 50.54 21.78 11.95
CA ASP A 103 50.75 21.21 10.60
C ASP A 103 51.53 19.89 10.61
N ALA A 104 52.25 19.60 11.70
CA ALA A 104 52.93 18.33 11.92
C ALA A 104 51.96 17.13 11.99
N VAL A 105 50.75 17.29 12.55
CA VAL A 105 49.79 16.20 12.71
C VAL A 105 49.06 15.92 11.38
N THR A 106 48.77 16.95 10.59
CA THR A 106 48.20 16.82 9.25
C THR A 106 49.21 16.24 8.25
N GLN A 107 50.50 16.59 8.36
CA GLN A 107 51.57 15.94 7.59
C GLN A 107 51.75 14.46 7.97
N ARG A 108 51.78 14.13 9.26
CA ARG A 108 51.85 12.73 9.74
C ARG A 108 50.65 11.91 9.26
N LEU A 109 49.45 12.50 9.24
CA LEU A 109 48.26 11.82 8.70
C LEU A 109 48.38 11.60 7.18
N ARG A 110 48.88 12.58 6.42
CA ARG A 110 49.13 12.41 4.97
C ARG A 110 50.17 11.34 4.69
N GLU A 111 51.25 11.27 5.45
CA GLU A 111 52.27 10.23 5.34
C GLU A 111 51.70 8.85 5.67
N ARG A 112 50.93 8.73 6.76
CA ARG A 112 50.26 7.47 7.12
C ARG A 112 49.23 7.03 6.09
N VAL A 113 48.47 7.96 5.51
CA VAL A 113 47.52 7.65 4.43
C VAL A 113 48.27 7.24 3.16
N ALA A 114 49.41 7.88 2.84
CA ALA A 114 50.26 7.48 1.72
C ALA A 114 50.91 6.09 1.93
N GLU A 115 51.37 5.78 3.15
CA GLU A 115 51.90 4.46 3.51
C GLU A 115 50.83 3.37 3.43
N VAL A 116 49.63 3.62 3.97
CA VAL A 116 48.51 2.67 3.91
C VAL A 116 48.06 2.46 2.46
N ASN A 117 48.00 3.52 1.65
CA ASN A 117 47.66 3.40 0.24
C ASN A 117 48.75 2.68 -0.58
N ALA A 118 50.03 2.89 -0.28
CA ALA A 118 51.13 2.14 -0.88
C ALA A 118 51.13 0.67 -0.46
N THR A 119 50.76 0.38 0.79
CA THR A 119 50.64 -0.99 1.32
C THR A 119 49.44 -1.72 0.70
N ALA A 120 48.31 -1.03 0.53
CA ALA A 120 47.12 -1.56 -0.17
C ALA A 120 47.39 -1.78 -1.67
N ALA A 121 48.12 -0.88 -2.32
CA ALA A 121 48.53 -1.04 -3.72
C ALA A 121 49.58 -2.16 -3.89
N GLY A 122 50.44 -2.39 -2.91
CA GLY A 122 51.38 -3.52 -2.86
C GLY A 122 50.68 -4.87 -2.66
N ALA A 123 49.66 -4.90 -1.79
CA ALA A 123 48.83 -6.10 -1.57
C ALA A 123 47.98 -6.48 -2.80
N ASN A 124 47.51 -5.50 -3.59
CA ASN A 124 46.83 -5.78 -4.85
C ASN A 124 47.78 -6.31 -5.94
N LYS A 125 49.08 -5.99 -5.89
CA LYS A 125 50.08 -6.56 -6.81
C LYS A 125 50.47 -8.00 -6.46
N SER A 126 50.40 -8.41 -5.19
CA SER A 126 50.72 -9.79 -4.79
C SER A 126 49.57 -10.79 -5.04
N VAL A 127 48.33 -10.32 -5.23
CA VAL A 127 47.20 -11.20 -5.62
C VAL A 127 47.15 -11.45 -7.14
N GLN A 128 47.72 -10.58 -7.97
CA GLN A 128 47.69 -10.71 -9.43
C GLN A 128 48.91 -11.44 -10.03
N ALA A 129 49.82 -11.97 -9.20
CA ALA A 129 51.01 -12.69 -9.62
C ALA A 129 51.02 -14.14 -9.08
N LEU A 130 50.03 -14.96 -9.47
CA LEU A 130 50.17 -16.41 -9.47
C LEU A 130 49.78 -16.99 -10.85
N PRO A 131 50.75 -17.49 -11.64
CA PRO A 131 50.48 -18.15 -12.92
C PRO A 131 50.23 -19.65 -12.73
N GLY A 132 49.15 -20.14 -13.35
CA GLY A 132 49.04 -21.50 -13.94
C GLY A 132 49.26 -22.73 -13.06
N ALA A 133 48.16 -23.37 -12.65
CA ALA A 133 48.12 -24.83 -12.46
C ALA A 133 47.09 -25.41 -13.43
N ASN A 134 47.60 -25.90 -14.54
CA ASN A 134 46.90 -26.65 -15.56
C ASN A 134 46.63 -28.06 -15.00
N LEU A 135 45.37 -28.42 -14.74
CA LEU A 135 44.97 -29.82 -14.57
C LEU A 135 43.84 -30.11 -15.56
N SER A 136 44.27 -30.56 -16.74
CA SER A 136 43.46 -31.26 -17.71
C SER A 136 43.27 -32.70 -17.24
N SER A 137 42.02 -33.13 -17.05
CA SER A 137 41.45 -34.40 -17.54
C SER A 137 40.22 -34.78 -16.71
N SER A 138 39.05 -34.80 -17.35
CA SER A 138 38.32 -36.05 -17.60
C SER A 138 36.89 -35.73 -18.01
N THR A 139 36.66 -35.78 -19.31
CA THR A 139 35.36 -36.02 -19.93
C THR A 139 35.03 -37.51 -19.75
N LEU A 140 33.90 -37.86 -19.13
CA LEU A 140 32.98 -38.92 -19.61
C LEU A 140 31.78 -39.17 -18.68
N ARG A 141 30.61 -39.16 -19.33
CA ARG A 141 29.26 -39.64 -18.97
C ARG A 141 28.39 -38.76 -18.09
#